data_AF-A0A6V8LCX5-F1
#
_entry.id   AF-A0A6V8LCX5-F1
#
_cell.length_a   1.000
_cell.length_b   1.000
_cell.length_c   1.000
_cell.angle_alpha   90.00
_cell.angle_beta   90.00
_cell.angle_gamma   90.00
#
_symmetry.space_group_name_H-M   'P 1'
#
loop_
_entity.id
_entity.type
_entity.pdbx_description
1 polymer ?
#
loop_
_entity_poly.entity_id
_entity_poly.type
_entity_poly.pdbx_seq_one_letter_code
_entity_poly.pdbx_strand_id
1 'polypeptide(L)'
;MFASIDTVSIQAPAGYVLSEVGRDRRRVVSLWPTLAQARAAGGEWYEVEQDLAGPDAGVPARAATLLEFDGPQGPARIAAARLAFHDRLAPLLRATPGCVRVLVLWQPETCAHVVVSLATSLPALAAIGQAVNTSPLLPGEDPALLPGPDRVAINEVTDRPAIATGTYTIDPVRTTVSFTVKEMWGLVKVRGTFTVTAGTIVVADDPAQSSVRVELDPASFASGSKRRDKDVTGKNFLAATAYPDMGFTGNGAAYGPDGWTMRGALTVHGVTAPVTLRLVSGRETTDGCAFVATAVVDRTAHGVSRGAGLIARELTVEISVVAQ
;
A
#
# COMPACT_ATOMS: atom_id res chain seq x y z
N MET A 1 0.74 -18.14 -4.55
CA MET A 1 0.49 -16.77 -4.04
C MET A 1 0.73 -16.79 -2.55
N PHE A 2 1.15 -15.68 -1.95
CA PHE A 2 1.43 -15.59 -0.52
C PHE A 2 0.61 -14.47 0.10
N ALA A 3 0.30 -14.58 1.39
CA ALA A 3 -0.38 -13.53 2.14
C ALA A 3 0.49 -13.09 3.33
N SER A 4 0.20 -11.91 3.84
CA SER A 4 0.74 -11.45 5.11
C SER A 4 -0.36 -10.76 5.91
N ILE A 5 -0.48 -11.05 7.20
CA ILE A 5 -1.46 -10.45 8.09
C ILE A 5 -0.76 -9.57 9.14
N ASP A 6 -1.44 -8.52 9.58
CA ASP A 6 -0.93 -7.50 10.51
C ASP A 6 0.24 -6.71 9.92
N THR A 7 0.20 -6.57 8.59
CA THR A 7 1.15 -5.75 7.85
C THR A 7 0.68 -4.31 7.79
N VAL A 8 1.57 -3.39 7.44
CA VAL A 8 1.21 -1.98 7.27
C VAL A 8 1.55 -1.53 5.85
N SER A 9 1.56 -2.48 4.89
CA SER A 9 2.14 -2.27 3.57
C SER A 9 1.09 -2.02 2.50
N ILE A 10 1.21 -0.91 1.77
CA ILE A 10 0.39 -0.60 0.58
C ILE A 10 1.04 -1.02 -0.74
N GLN A 11 2.15 -1.78 -0.69
CA GLN A 11 2.81 -2.30 -1.89
C GLN A 11 2.15 -3.57 -2.44
N ALA A 12 1.19 -4.13 -1.71
CA ALA A 12 0.52 -5.34 -2.13
C ALA A 12 -0.34 -5.05 -3.38
N PRO A 13 -0.26 -5.86 -4.45
CA PRO A 13 -1.17 -5.75 -5.60
C PRO A 13 -2.65 -5.84 -5.22
N ALA A 14 -2.97 -6.44 -4.06
CA ALA A 14 -4.28 -6.39 -3.42
C ALA A 14 -4.11 -6.46 -1.90
N GLY A 15 -4.91 -5.70 -1.15
CA GLY A 15 -4.92 -5.74 0.32
C GLY A 15 -6.26 -5.28 0.90
N TYR A 16 -6.55 -5.73 2.12
CA TYR A 16 -7.75 -5.39 2.87
C TYR A 16 -7.38 -4.92 4.27
N VAL A 17 -7.87 -3.76 4.69
CA VAL A 17 -7.77 -3.32 6.08
C VAL A 17 -9.02 -3.74 6.83
N LEU A 18 -8.83 -4.57 7.84
CA LEU A 18 -9.87 -5.19 8.66
C LEU A 18 -9.89 -4.49 10.03
N SER A 19 -11.02 -3.90 10.38
CA SER A 19 -11.25 -3.33 11.73
C SER A 19 -12.23 -4.22 12.49
N GLU A 20 -11.78 -4.84 13.58
CA GLU A 20 -12.60 -5.79 14.34
C GLU A 20 -13.80 -5.08 14.98
N VAL A 21 -14.99 -5.62 14.78
CA VAL A 21 -16.23 -5.01 15.29
C VAL A 21 -16.24 -5.09 16.82
N GLY A 22 -16.43 -3.95 17.48
CA GLY A 22 -16.50 -3.87 18.94
C GLY A 22 -15.14 -3.89 19.65
N ARG A 23 -14.03 -3.82 18.91
CA ARG A 23 -12.67 -3.69 19.45
C ARG A 23 -11.85 -2.66 18.68
N ASP A 24 -10.91 -2.01 19.34
CA ASP A 24 -9.94 -1.15 18.66
C ASP A 24 -8.74 -1.96 18.15
N ARG A 25 -9.02 -3.00 17.36
CA ARG A 25 -8.01 -3.85 16.74
C ARG A 25 -8.14 -3.79 15.23
N ARG A 26 -7.04 -3.40 14.57
CA ARG A 26 -6.93 -3.38 13.10
C ARG A 26 -5.90 -4.40 12.64
N ARG A 27 -6.22 -5.08 11.54
CA ARG A 27 -5.35 -6.04 10.85
C ARG A 27 -5.34 -5.71 9.37
N VAL A 28 -4.21 -5.91 8.69
CA VAL A 28 -4.14 -5.78 7.23
C VAL A 28 -3.79 -7.11 6.61
N VAL A 29 -4.65 -7.58 5.72
CA VAL A 29 -4.42 -8.78 4.91
C VAL A 29 -3.91 -8.33 3.56
N SER A 30 -2.65 -8.61 3.26
CA SER A 30 -1.97 -8.24 2.02
C SER A 30 -1.64 -9.47 1.20
N LEU A 31 -1.80 -9.40 -0.13
CA LEU A 31 -1.49 -10.50 -1.05
C LEU A 31 -0.27 -10.19 -1.91
N TRP A 32 0.62 -11.17 -2.04
CA TRP A 32 1.91 -11.03 -2.69
C TRP A 32 2.14 -12.13 -3.72
N PRO A 33 2.76 -11.81 -4.87
CA PRO A 33 3.08 -12.81 -5.88
C PRO A 33 4.24 -13.71 -5.44
N THR A 34 5.14 -13.25 -4.56
CA THR A 34 6.30 -14.03 -4.10
C THR A 34 6.46 -14.05 -2.58
N LEU A 35 7.06 -15.12 -2.06
CA LEU A 35 7.36 -15.27 -0.63
C LEU A 35 8.31 -14.19 -0.12
N ALA A 36 9.31 -13.80 -0.93
CA ALA A 36 10.27 -12.77 -0.56
C ALA A 36 9.57 -11.43 -0.28
N GLN A 37 8.57 -11.08 -1.09
CA GLN A 37 7.78 -9.86 -0.88
C GLN A 37 6.87 -9.97 0.35
N ALA A 38 6.22 -11.12 0.56
CA ALA A 38 5.40 -11.35 1.74
C ALA A 38 6.20 -11.24 3.05
N ARG A 39 7.41 -11.83 3.08
CA ARG A 39 8.33 -11.71 4.23
C ARG A 39 8.85 -10.29 4.42
N ALA A 40 9.10 -9.55 3.34
CA ALA A 40 9.56 -8.17 3.41
C ALA A 40 8.48 -7.19 3.88
N ALA A 41 7.20 -7.57 3.80
CA ALA A 41 6.06 -6.74 4.21
C ALA A 41 5.96 -6.52 5.73
N GLY A 42 6.69 -7.31 6.53
CA GLY A 42 6.48 -7.43 7.97
C GLY A 42 5.27 -8.32 8.29
N GLY A 43 4.98 -8.53 9.58
CA GLY A 43 3.87 -9.38 10.03
C GLY A 43 4.10 -10.89 9.84
N GLU A 44 3.05 -11.68 10.07
CA GLU A 44 3.08 -13.12 9.83
C GLU A 44 2.75 -13.43 8.37
N TRP A 45 3.50 -14.33 7.74
CA TRP A 45 3.34 -14.71 6.34
C TRP A 45 2.63 -16.06 6.22
N TYR A 46 1.89 -16.24 5.12
CA TYR A 46 1.12 -17.45 4.86
C TYR A 46 1.22 -17.85 3.38
N GLU A 47 1.10 -19.14 3.10
CA GLU A 47 0.81 -19.64 1.76
C GLU A 47 -0.69 -19.54 1.49
N VAL A 48 -1.08 -19.04 0.32
CA VAL A 48 -2.49 -19.05 -0.09
C VAL A 48 -2.79 -20.42 -0.68
N GLU A 49 -3.44 -21.28 0.10
CA GLU A 49 -3.84 -22.63 -0.34
C GLU A 49 -5.07 -22.57 -1.26
N GLN A 50 -6.04 -21.72 -0.91
CA GLN A 50 -7.25 -21.52 -1.69
C GLN A 50 -7.54 -20.04 -1.86
N ASP A 51 -7.97 -19.70 -3.07
CA ASP A 51 -8.37 -18.36 -3.45
C ASP A 51 -9.65 -18.45 -4.29
N LEU A 52 -10.78 -18.35 -3.62
CA LEU A 52 -12.10 -18.54 -4.21
C LEU A 52 -12.76 -17.19 -4.48
N ALA A 53 -12.99 -16.86 -5.74
CA ALA A 53 -13.88 -15.77 -6.12
C ALA A 53 -15.35 -16.17 -5.88
N GLY A 54 -16.10 -15.31 -5.19
CA GLY A 54 -17.55 -15.46 -5.03
C GLY A 54 -18.33 -14.82 -6.18
N PRO A 55 -19.68 -14.87 -6.14
CA PRO A 55 -20.53 -14.30 -7.19
C PRO A 55 -20.40 -12.77 -7.32
N ASP A 56 -20.06 -12.06 -6.25
CA ASP A 56 -19.87 -10.60 -6.27
C ASP A 56 -18.39 -10.20 -6.36
N ALA A 57 -17.55 -11.07 -6.95
CA ALA A 57 -16.16 -10.73 -7.23
C ALA A 57 -16.08 -9.46 -8.10
N GLY A 58 -15.25 -8.51 -7.67
CA GLY A 58 -15.14 -7.18 -8.30
C GLY A 58 -15.99 -6.09 -7.65
N VAL A 59 -16.94 -6.45 -6.77
CA VAL A 59 -17.59 -5.50 -5.88
C VAL A 59 -16.69 -5.24 -4.66
N PRO A 60 -16.53 -3.98 -4.19
CA PRO A 60 -15.77 -3.70 -2.98
C PRO A 60 -16.32 -4.44 -1.77
N ALA A 61 -15.45 -5.16 -1.06
CA ALA A 61 -15.80 -5.79 0.20
C ALA A 61 -16.00 -4.72 1.30
N ARG A 62 -17.01 -4.90 2.15
CA ARG A 62 -17.30 -4.01 3.29
C ARG A 62 -17.29 -4.73 4.62
N ALA A 63 -17.31 -6.06 4.62
CA ALA A 63 -17.23 -6.87 5.82
C ALA A 63 -16.34 -8.09 5.58
N ALA A 64 -15.69 -8.56 6.64
CA ALA A 64 -14.89 -9.78 6.61
C ALA A 64 -15.04 -10.60 7.88
N THR A 65 -14.91 -11.92 7.76
CA THR A 65 -14.63 -12.78 8.91
C THR A 65 -13.21 -13.31 8.80
N LEU A 66 -12.50 -13.30 9.93
CA LEU A 66 -11.28 -14.08 10.13
C LEU A 66 -11.61 -15.27 11.03
N LEU A 67 -11.40 -16.47 10.51
CA LEU A 67 -11.52 -17.72 11.25
C LEU A 67 -10.10 -18.27 11.44
N GLU A 68 -9.67 -18.41 12.68
CA GLU A 68 -8.33 -18.91 13.01
C GLU A 68 -8.44 -20.33 13.57
N PHE A 69 -7.60 -21.22 13.04
CA PHE A 69 -7.48 -22.61 13.46
C PHE A 69 -6.05 -22.83 13.93
N ASP A 70 -5.90 -23.05 15.23
CA ASP A 70 -4.59 -23.13 15.88
C ASP A 70 -3.85 -24.39 15.46
N GLY A 71 -2.54 -24.25 15.22
CA GLY A 71 -1.69 -25.37 14.90
C GLY A 71 -1.15 -26.11 16.14
N PRO A 72 -0.52 -27.28 15.96
CA PRO A 72 -0.33 -27.96 14.67
C PRO A 72 -1.56 -28.77 14.25
N GLN A 73 -2.00 -28.58 13.01
CA GLN A 73 -3.06 -29.35 12.38
C GLN A 73 -2.53 -30.71 11.89
N GLY A 74 -3.20 -31.80 12.25
CA GLY A 74 -2.81 -33.14 11.81
C GLY A 74 -3.09 -33.37 10.31
N PRO A 75 -2.31 -34.22 9.61
CA PRO A 75 -2.47 -34.45 8.16
C PRO A 75 -3.89 -34.90 7.74
N ALA A 76 -4.55 -35.72 8.57
CA ALA A 76 -5.92 -36.17 8.32
C ALA A 76 -6.94 -35.02 8.36
N ARG A 77 -6.78 -34.07 9.31
CA ARG A 77 -7.62 -32.88 9.43
C ARG A 77 -7.42 -31.93 8.26
N ILE A 78 -6.17 -31.73 7.83
CA ILE A 78 -5.86 -30.92 6.64
C ILE A 78 -6.49 -31.54 5.38
N ALA A 79 -6.35 -32.85 5.20
CA ALA A 79 -6.93 -33.56 4.05
C ALA A 79 -8.47 -33.47 4.05
N ALA A 80 -9.11 -33.68 5.21
CA ALA A 80 -10.55 -33.55 5.36
C ALA A 80 -11.02 -32.12 5.06
N ALA A 81 -10.35 -31.09 5.60
CA ALA A 81 -10.69 -29.69 5.36
C ALA A 81 -10.57 -29.30 3.88
N ARG A 82 -9.53 -29.77 3.17
CA ARG A 82 -9.37 -29.54 1.73
C ARG A 82 -10.47 -30.21 0.91
N LEU A 83 -10.83 -31.45 1.25
CA LEU A 83 -11.92 -32.16 0.58
C LEU A 83 -13.27 -31.45 0.81
N ALA A 84 -13.56 -31.14 2.08
CA ALA A 84 -14.77 -30.40 2.47
C ALA A 84 -14.88 -29.06 1.76
N PHE A 85 -13.77 -28.33 1.67
CA PHE A 85 -13.73 -27.07 0.96
C PHE A 85 -14.04 -27.25 -0.53
N HIS A 86 -13.37 -28.18 -1.20
CA HIS A 86 -13.53 -28.39 -2.64
C HIS A 86 -14.93 -28.89 -3.01
N ASP A 87 -15.42 -29.92 -2.31
CA ASP A 87 -16.62 -30.65 -2.73
C ASP A 87 -17.92 -30.03 -2.19
N ARG A 88 -17.88 -29.37 -1.03
CA ARG A 88 -19.07 -28.81 -0.36
C ARG A 88 -19.05 -27.30 -0.26
N LEU A 89 -18.01 -26.72 0.34
CA LEU A 89 -18.03 -25.30 0.69
C LEU A 89 -17.83 -24.40 -0.54
N ALA A 90 -16.92 -24.72 -1.45
CA ALA A 90 -16.65 -23.88 -2.61
C ALA A 90 -17.85 -23.73 -3.56
N PRO A 91 -18.59 -24.81 -3.93
CA PRO A 91 -19.82 -24.67 -4.71
C PRO A 91 -20.89 -23.83 -4.00
N LEU A 92 -21.06 -24.05 -2.69
CA LEU A 92 -21.99 -23.30 -1.86
C LEU A 92 -21.66 -21.80 -1.82
N LEU A 93 -20.39 -21.46 -1.57
CA LEU A 93 -19.92 -20.08 -1.49
C LEU A 93 -20.02 -19.36 -2.85
N ARG A 94 -19.77 -20.05 -3.97
CA ARG A 94 -19.99 -19.50 -5.32
C ARG A 94 -21.46 -19.22 -5.63
N ALA A 95 -22.38 -19.91 -4.95
CA ALA A 95 -23.82 -19.70 -5.08
C ALA A 95 -24.39 -18.71 -4.05
N THR A 96 -23.58 -18.20 -3.12
CA THR A 96 -24.07 -17.34 -2.02
C THR A 96 -23.91 -15.86 -2.37
N PRO A 97 -25.01 -15.11 -2.59
CA PRO A 97 -24.94 -13.68 -2.88
C PRO A 97 -24.27 -12.90 -1.76
N GLY A 98 -23.55 -11.84 -2.12
CA GLY A 98 -22.79 -11.02 -1.20
C GLY A 98 -21.41 -11.57 -0.86
N CYS A 99 -21.06 -12.80 -1.26
CA CYS A 99 -19.70 -13.34 -1.15
C CYS A 99 -18.81 -12.73 -2.24
N VAL A 100 -17.78 -11.99 -1.83
CA VAL A 100 -16.81 -11.36 -2.73
C VAL A 100 -15.66 -12.32 -3.01
N ARG A 101 -15.01 -12.83 -1.95
CA ARG A 101 -13.82 -13.68 -2.05
C ARG A 101 -13.58 -14.44 -0.74
N VAL A 102 -13.08 -15.67 -0.83
CA VAL A 102 -12.66 -16.47 0.33
C VAL A 102 -11.22 -16.92 0.13
N LEU A 103 -10.37 -16.65 1.13
CA LEU A 103 -8.97 -17.06 1.16
C LEU A 103 -8.77 -18.11 2.25
N VAL A 104 -8.08 -19.20 1.94
CA VAL A 104 -7.57 -20.16 2.93
C VAL A 104 -6.05 -20.03 2.96
N LEU A 105 -5.55 -19.63 4.12
CA LEU A 105 -4.16 -19.27 4.36
C LEU A 105 -3.52 -20.33 5.27
N TRP A 106 -2.39 -20.88 4.85
CA TRP A 106 -1.62 -21.87 5.59
C TRP A 106 -0.33 -21.30 6.14
N GLN A 107 -0.06 -21.54 7.41
CA GLN A 107 1.22 -21.23 8.04
C GLN A 107 2.05 -22.52 8.16
N PRO A 108 3.06 -22.76 7.29
CA PRO A 108 3.85 -23.98 7.33
C PRO A 108 4.70 -24.20 8.58
N GLU A 109 5.07 -23.16 9.32
CA GLU A 109 5.94 -23.25 10.50
C GLU A 109 5.13 -23.65 11.75
N THR A 110 3.95 -23.07 11.94
CA THR A 110 3.06 -23.40 13.07
C THR A 110 2.04 -24.47 12.74
N CYS A 111 1.91 -24.83 11.45
CA CYS A 111 0.88 -25.73 10.93
C CYS A 111 -0.54 -25.26 11.29
N ALA A 112 -0.80 -23.95 11.19
CA ALA A 112 -2.07 -23.30 11.47
C ALA A 112 -2.77 -22.83 10.18
N HIS A 113 -4.10 -22.68 10.24
CA HIS A 113 -4.89 -22.14 9.13
C HIS A 113 -5.61 -20.86 9.53
N VAL A 114 -5.69 -19.90 8.60
CA VAL A 114 -6.55 -18.72 8.70
C VAL A 114 -7.46 -18.68 7.48
N VAL A 115 -8.77 -18.57 7.71
CA VAL A 115 -9.74 -18.38 6.63
C VAL A 115 -10.25 -16.94 6.67
N VAL A 116 -10.13 -16.24 5.54
CA VAL A 116 -10.62 -14.87 5.37
C VAL A 116 -11.79 -14.90 4.41
N SER A 117 -13.00 -14.60 4.90
CA SER A 117 -14.20 -14.48 4.07
C SER A 117 -14.58 -13.03 3.89
N LEU A 118 -14.61 -12.54 2.66
CA LEU A 118 -14.91 -11.14 2.31
C LEU A 118 -16.32 -11.05 1.73
N ALA A 119 -17.09 -10.08 2.21
CA ALA A 119 -18.49 -9.87 1.83
C ALA A 119 -18.80 -8.41 1.53
N THR A 120 -19.86 -8.17 0.76
CA THR A 120 -20.34 -6.83 0.39
C THR A 120 -20.97 -6.06 1.56
N SER A 121 -21.35 -6.74 2.64
CA SER A 121 -21.95 -6.14 3.85
C SER A 121 -21.93 -7.11 5.05
N LEU A 122 -22.18 -6.60 6.26
CA LEU A 122 -22.34 -7.45 7.46
C LEU A 122 -23.49 -8.47 7.34
N PRO A 123 -24.69 -8.10 6.82
CA PRO A 123 -25.75 -9.08 6.57
C PRO A 123 -25.35 -10.17 5.56
N ALA A 124 -24.62 -9.81 4.48
CA ALA A 124 -24.10 -10.80 3.54
C ALA A 124 -23.10 -11.75 4.21
N LEU A 125 -22.23 -11.22 5.07
CA LEU A 125 -21.28 -12.02 5.84
C LEU A 125 -22.00 -13.03 6.78
N ALA A 126 -23.07 -12.58 7.45
CA ALA A 126 -23.90 -13.45 8.27
C ALA A 126 -24.59 -14.55 7.43
N ALA A 127 -25.06 -14.22 6.22
CA ALA A 127 -25.66 -15.19 5.30
C ALA A 127 -24.65 -16.25 4.84
N ILE A 128 -23.39 -15.87 4.56
CA ILE A 128 -22.30 -16.80 4.26
C ILE A 128 -22.07 -17.77 5.44
N GLY A 129 -21.93 -17.23 6.66
CA GLY A 129 -21.75 -18.04 7.86
C GLY A 129 -22.92 -19.01 8.08
N GLN A 130 -24.15 -18.53 7.91
CA GLN A 130 -25.35 -19.37 8.01
C GLN A 130 -25.36 -20.48 6.95
N ALA A 131 -25.05 -20.16 5.69
CA ALA A 131 -24.99 -21.14 4.61
C ALA A 131 -23.99 -22.26 4.93
N VAL A 132 -22.78 -21.90 5.36
CA VAL A 132 -21.73 -22.87 5.74
C VAL A 132 -22.18 -23.73 6.93
N ASN A 133 -22.64 -23.11 8.01
CA ASN A 133 -22.97 -23.81 9.26
C ASN A 133 -24.21 -24.71 9.16
N THR A 134 -25.12 -24.40 8.23
CA THR A 134 -26.33 -25.21 8.00
C THR A 134 -26.17 -26.22 6.87
N SER A 135 -25.06 -26.20 6.14
CA SER A 135 -24.81 -27.15 5.06
C SER A 135 -24.61 -28.57 5.62
N PRO A 136 -25.36 -29.56 5.13
CA PRO A 136 -25.19 -30.94 5.58
C PRO A 136 -23.83 -31.47 5.11
N LEU A 137 -23.19 -32.27 5.94
CA LEU A 137 -21.97 -32.97 5.55
C LEU A 137 -22.24 -33.93 4.39
N LEU A 138 -21.31 -34.04 3.46
CA LEU A 138 -21.33 -35.00 2.37
C LEU A 138 -20.91 -36.40 2.86
N PRO A 139 -21.33 -37.47 2.17
CA PRO A 139 -20.84 -38.81 2.45
C PRO A 139 -19.31 -38.88 2.42
N GLY A 140 -18.69 -39.40 3.49
CA GLY A 140 -17.24 -39.51 3.62
C GLY A 140 -16.58 -38.35 4.38
N GLU A 141 -17.31 -37.30 4.74
CA GLU A 141 -16.83 -36.28 5.68
C GLU A 141 -16.99 -36.77 7.13
N ASP A 142 -15.88 -36.78 7.87
CA ASP A 142 -15.88 -37.05 9.30
C ASP A 142 -16.00 -35.74 10.09
N PRO A 143 -17.11 -35.51 10.84
CA PRO A 143 -17.27 -34.32 11.67
C PRO A 143 -16.16 -34.13 12.71
N ALA A 144 -15.55 -35.22 13.20
CA ALA A 144 -14.44 -35.13 14.17
C ALA A 144 -13.17 -34.52 13.55
N LEU A 145 -13.03 -34.61 12.23
CA LEU A 145 -11.92 -34.01 11.48
C LEU A 145 -12.23 -32.60 10.95
N LEU A 146 -13.47 -32.11 11.14
CA LEU A 146 -13.91 -30.79 10.69
C LEU A 146 -14.44 -29.94 11.87
N PRO A 147 -13.65 -29.74 12.93
CA PRO A 147 -14.08 -28.87 14.03
C PRO A 147 -14.16 -27.42 13.55
N GLY A 148 -14.94 -26.63 14.29
CA GLY A 148 -15.01 -25.19 14.09
C GLY A 148 -13.68 -24.48 14.40
N PRO A 149 -13.62 -23.17 14.11
CA PRO A 149 -12.45 -22.35 14.39
C PRO A 149 -12.26 -22.12 15.89
N ASP A 150 -11.00 -21.97 16.30
CA ASP A 150 -10.63 -21.65 17.68
C ASP A 150 -10.92 -20.18 18.01
N ARG A 151 -10.81 -19.30 17.01
CA ARG A 151 -11.17 -17.87 17.13
C ARG A 151 -11.90 -17.37 15.90
N VAL A 152 -12.87 -16.49 16.14
CA VAL A 152 -13.67 -15.82 15.12
C VAL A 152 -13.61 -14.32 15.35
N ALA A 153 -13.21 -13.57 14.34
CA ALA A 153 -13.23 -12.11 14.34
C ALA A 153 -14.10 -11.62 13.17
N ILE A 154 -15.12 -10.81 13.49
CA ILE A 154 -15.93 -10.11 12.49
C ILE A 154 -15.34 -8.71 12.33
N ASN A 155 -15.14 -8.28 11.09
CA ASN A 155 -14.44 -7.05 10.77
C ASN A 155 -15.20 -6.23 9.73
N GLU A 156 -15.10 -4.91 9.83
CA GLU A 156 -15.39 -3.99 8.73
C GLU A 156 -14.16 -3.90 7.81
N VAL A 157 -14.40 -3.84 6.50
CA VAL A 157 -13.35 -3.77 5.48
C VAL A 157 -13.27 -2.35 4.94
N THR A 158 -12.06 -1.78 4.93
CA THR A 158 -11.79 -0.47 4.35
C THR A 158 -10.71 -0.55 3.26
N ASP A 159 -10.90 0.22 2.19
CA ASP A 159 -10.02 0.24 1.00
C ASP A 159 -8.81 1.19 1.18
N ARG A 160 -8.53 1.66 2.41
CA ARG A 160 -7.53 2.69 2.68
C ARG A 160 -6.17 2.11 3.10
N PRO A 161 -5.04 2.81 2.84
CA PRO A 161 -3.81 2.59 3.57
C PRO A 161 -4.07 2.49 5.07
N ALA A 162 -3.43 1.54 5.77
CA ALA A 162 -3.50 1.43 7.22
C ALA A 162 -2.64 2.51 7.90
N ILE A 163 -2.94 3.77 7.60
CA ILE A 163 -2.37 4.94 8.25
C ILE A 163 -3.54 5.64 8.90
N ALA A 164 -3.41 5.94 10.20
CA ALA A 164 -4.44 6.65 10.91
C ALA A 164 -4.76 8.00 10.22
N THR A 165 -6.00 8.44 10.33
CA THR A 165 -6.36 9.77 9.87
C THR A 165 -5.76 10.79 10.82
N GLY A 166 -5.20 11.86 10.26
CA GLY A 166 -4.54 12.86 11.07
C GLY A 166 -3.72 13.82 10.23
N THR A 167 -3.13 14.78 10.92
CA THR A 167 -2.17 15.72 10.38
C THR A 167 -0.81 15.37 10.93
N TYR A 168 0.11 15.03 10.03
CA TYR A 168 1.47 14.63 10.34
C TYR A 168 2.46 15.70 9.87
N THR A 169 3.43 16.02 10.71
CA THR A 169 4.53 16.93 10.39
C THR A 169 5.70 16.13 9.82
N ILE A 170 6.15 16.47 8.62
CA ILE A 170 7.30 15.81 7.97
C ILE A 170 8.55 16.06 8.82
N ASP A 171 9.28 14.98 9.13
CA ASP A 171 10.59 15.03 9.75
C ASP A 171 11.65 15.31 8.67
N PRO A 172 12.28 16.50 8.65
CA PRO A 172 13.27 16.87 7.64
C PRO A 172 14.51 15.98 7.65
N VAL A 173 14.89 15.45 8.82
CA VAL A 173 16.14 14.68 9.02
C VAL A 173 15.97 13.25 8.52
N ARG A 174 14.78 12.67 8.70
CA ARG A 174 14.46 11.30 8.26
C ARG A 174 13.80 11.23 6.88
N THR A 175 13.63 12.37 6.22
CA THR A 175 13.06 12.46 4.87
C THR A 175 14.16 12.65 3.83
N THR A 176 14.04 11.97 2.70
CA THR A 176 14.97 12.10 1.57
C THR A 176 14.20 12.38 0.29
N VAL A 177 14.60 13.41 -0.43
CA VAL A 177 14.16 13.69 -1.80
C VAL A 177 15.37 13.56 -2.71
N SER A 178 15.34 12.56 -3.58
CA SER A 178 16.40 12.28 -4.54
C SER A 178 15.88 12.40 -5.96
N PHE A 179 16.75 12.79 -6.88
CA PHE A 179 16.42 12.82 -8.30
C PHE A 179 17.51 12.12 -9.11
N THR A 180 17.11 11.63 -10.27
CA THR A 180 17.99 11.11 -11.31
C THR A 180 17.67 11.80 -12.63
N VAL A 181 18.70 12.33 -13.28
CA VAL A 181 18.61 12.89 -14.64
C VAL A 181 19.65 12.24 -15.55
N LYS A 182 19.30 12.09 -16.82
CA LYS A 182 20.20 11.59 -17.86
C LYS A 182 20.89 12.76 -18.56
N GLU A 183 22.20 12.68 -18.76
CA GLU A 183 23.04 13.63 -19.51
C GLU A 183 23.74 12.92 -20.68
N MET A 184 24.35 13.71 -21.60
CA MET A 184 25.09 13.23 -22.77
C MET A 184 24.32 12.17 -23.57
N TRP A 185 23.13 12.53 -24.04
CA TRP A 185 22.23 11.64 -24.82
C TRP A 185 21.92 10.31 -24.12
N GLY A 186 21.91 10.29 -22.78
CA GLY A 186 21.56 9.10 -22.00
C GLY A 186 22.74 8.27 -21.52
N LEU A 187 23.97 8.64 -21.89
CA LEU A 187 25.20 7.91 -21.53
C LEU A 187 25.57 8.09 -20.05
N VAL A 188 25.19 9.21 -19.43
CA VAL A 188 25.54 9.52 -18.04
C VAL A 188 24.28 9.70 -17.20
N LYS A 189 24.21 9.01 -16.06
CA LYS A 189 23.18 9.23 -15.04
C LYS A 189 23.76 10.06 -13.92
N VAL A 190 23.12 11.20 -13.65
CA VAL A 190 23.45 12.08 -12.53
C VAL A 190 22.37 11.91 -11.49
N ARG A 191 22.81 11.69 -10.25
CA ARG A 191 21.94 11.63 -9.08
C ARG A 191 22.25 12.82 -8.19
N GLY A 192 21.22 13.31 -7.52
CA GLY A 192 21.41 14.25 -6.43
C GLY A 192 20.23 14.26 -5.49
N THR A 193 20.35 15.07 -4.45
CA THR A 193 19.35 15.22 -3.39
C THR A 193 19.07 16.68 -3.10
N PHE A 194 17.90 16.92 -2.52
CA PHE A 194 17.55 18.18 -1.88
C PHE A 194 17.13 17.92 -0.43
N THR A 195 17.47 18.86 0.45
CA THR A 195 17.02 18.88 1.84
C THR A 195 15.60 19.40 1.88
N VAL A 196 14.72 18.65 2.54
CA VAL A 196 13.39 19.15 2.96
C VAL A 196 13.60 20.06 4.15
N THR A 197 12.95 21.21 4.20
CA THR A 197 13.03 22.15 5.34
C THR A 197 11.84 22.01 6.27
N ALA A 198 10.65 21.78 5.71
CA ALA A 198 9.41 21.60 6.44
C ALA A 198 8.38 20.87 5.57
N GLY A 199 7.32 20.37 6.20
CA GLY A 199 6.15 19.91 5.48
C GLY A 199 5.08 19.30 6.38
N THR A 200 3.92 19.08 5.79
CA THR A 200 2.74 18.53 6.45
C THR A 200 2.02 17.57 5.51
N ILE A 201 1.59 16.43 6.05
CA ILE A 201 0.73 15.46 5.37
C ILE A 201 -0.59 15.40 6.13
N VAL A 202 -1.70 15.57 5.43
CA VAL A 202 -3.04 15.32 5.98
C VAL A 202 -3.57 14.04 5.37
N VAL A 203 -3.78 13.04 6.22
CA VAL A 203 -4.46 11.79 5.86
C VAL A 203 -5.91 11.92 6.33
N ALA A 204 -6.83 12.05 5.39
CA ALA A 204 -8.26 12.16 5.65
C ALA A 204 -8.96 10.81 5.56
N ASP A 205 -10.16 10.68 6.15
CA ASP A 205 -10.98 9.47 6.02
C ASP A 205 -11.35 9.18 4.56
N ASP A 206 -11.70 10.22 3.80
CA ASP A 206 -11.78 10.16 2.34
C ASP A 206 -10.40 10.50 1.75
N PRO A 207 -9.73 9.56 1.05
CA PRO A 207 -8.44 9.80 0.39
C PRO A 207 -8.48 11.00 -0.57
N ALA A 208 -9.63 11.30 -1.19
CA ALA A 208 -9.79 12.45 -2.07
C ALA A 208 -9.69 13.81 -1.33
N GLN A 209 -9.78 13.81 0.00
CA GLN A 209 -9.58 14.98 0.87
C GLN A 209 -8.18 15.03 1.50
N SER A 210 -7.33 14.03 1.25
CA SER A 210 -5.94 14.01 1.74
C SER A 210 -5.08 15.02 0.99
N SER A 211 -4.07 15.57 1.66
CA SER A 211 -3.19 16.59 1.08
C SER A 211 -1.76 16.50 1.61
N VAL A 212 -0.82 17.09 0.86
CA VAL A 212 0.58 17.23 1.27
C VAL A 212 1.08 18.62 0.91
N ARG A 213 1.88 19.20 1.80
CA ARG A 213 2.69 20.39 1.55
C ARG A 213 4.12 20.10 1.98
N VAL A 214 5.09 20.40 1.14
CA VAL A 214 6.51 20.24 1.46
C VAL A 214 7.29 21.44 0.94
N GLU A 215 8.27 21.87 1.73
CA GLU A 215 9.19 22.96 1.46
C GLU A 215 10.59 22.39 1.36
N LEU A 216 11.35 22.80 0.36
CA LEU A 216 12.71 22.33 0.09
C LEU A 216 13.66 23.53 0.00
N ASP A 217 14.91 23.33 0.36
CA ASP A 217 15.95 24.35 0.17
C ASP A 217 16.60 24.21 -1.22
N PRO A 218 16.39 25.14 -2.15
CA PRO A 218 17.01 25.09 -3.48
C PRO A 218 18.55 25.18 -3.43
N ALA A 219 19.13 25.74 -2.38
CA ALA A 219 20.59 25.85 -2.19
C ALA A 219 21.22 24.55 -1.66
N SER A 220 20.41 23.61 -1.18
CA SER A 220 20.87 22.35 -0.57
C SER A 220 21.24 21.25 -1.57
N PHE A 221 21.17 21.54 -2.87
CA PHE A 221 21.48 20.57 -3.92
C PHE A 221 22.83 19.90 -3.70
N ALA A 222 22.84 18.58 -3.69
CA ALA A 222 24.06 17.79 -3.56
C ALA A 222 24.08 16.64 -4.57
N SER A 223 25.10 16.60 -5.43
CA SER A 223 25.35 15.50 -6.38
C SER A 223 26.67 14.77 -6.10
N GLY A 224 27.37 15.12 -5.01
CA GLY A 224 28.73 14.67 -4.73
C GLY A 224 29.82 15.37 -5.55
N SER A 225 29.48 16.42 -6.31
CA SER A 225 30.44 17.20 -7.11
C SER A 225 30.27 18.69 -6.82
N LYS A 226 31.15 19.25 -5.98
CA LYS A 226 31.09 20.67 -5.58
C LYS A 226 30.98 21.65 -6.75
N ARG A 227 31.61 21.33 -7.89
CA ARG A 227 31.51 22.14 -9.11
C ARG A 227 30.09 22.10 -9.69
N ARG A 228 29.51 20.92 -9.85
CA ARG A 228 28.14 20.75 -10.35
C ARG A 228 27.14 21.39 -9.38
N ASP A 229 27.33 21.18 -8.09
CA ASP A 229 26.44 21.72 -7.05
C ASP A 229 26.41 23.26 -7.11
N LYS A 230 27.58 23.90 -7.27
CA LYS A 230 27.69 25.35 -7.50
C LYS A 230 27.03 25.80 -8.81
N ASP A 231 27.20 25.04 -9.89
CA ASP A 231 26.61 25.38 -11.18
C ASP A 231 25.08 25.28 -11.15
N VAL A 232 24.53 24.23 -10.54
CA VAL A 232 23.08 23.96 -10.45
C VAL A 232 22.37 24.95 -9.52
N THR A 233 22.96 25.27 -8.36
CA THR A 233 22.38 26.28 -7.45
C THR A 233 22.52 27.71 -7.99
N GLY A 234 23.43 27.93 -8.93
CA GLY A 234 23.71 29.22 -9.53
C GLY A 234 22.66 29.73 -10.52
N LYS A 235 22.86 30.98 -10.96
CA LYS A 235 21.97 31.77 -11.84
C LYS A 235 21.57 31.12 -13.18
N ASN A 236 22.30 30.11 -13.62
CA ASN A 236 22.06 29.45 -14.91
C ASN A 236 21.08 28.27 -14.82
N PHE A 237 20.73 27.85 -13.61
CA PHE A 237 19.85 26.71 -13.34
C PHE A 237 18.79 27.09 -12.30
N LEU A 238 19.01 26.82 -11.01
CA LEU A 238 18.01 27.07 -9.97
C LEU A 238 17.99 28.51 -9.49
N ALA A 239 19.08 29.24 -9.66
CA ALA A 239 19.25 30.61 -9.16
C ALA A 239 18.77 30.75 -7.71
N ALA A 240 19.22 29.84 -6.83
CA ALA A 240 18.66 29.61 -5.49
C ALA A 240 18.61 30.87 -4.61
N THR A 241 19.56 31.79 -4.77
CA THR A 241 19.54 33.08 -4.05
C THR A 241 18.42 34.02 -4.51
N ALA A 242 18.05 33.98 -5.79
CA ALA A 242 16.98 34.81 -6.36
C ALA A 242 15.60 34.16 -6.19
N TYR A 243 15.54 32.83 -6.18
CA TYR A 243 14.32 32.06 -5.98
C TYR A 243 14.51 31.09 -4.80
N PRO A 244 14.43 31.59 -3.56
CA PRO A 244 14.60 30.77 -2.36
C PRO A 244 13.42 29.81 -2.12
N ASP A 245 12.25 30.11 -2.72
CA ASP A 245 11.05 29.30 -2.56
C ASP A 245 11.05 28.10 -3.51
N MET A 246 11.15 26.90 -2.94
CA MET A 246 10.97 25.62 -3.64
C MET A 246 10.05 24.73 -2.82
N GLY A 247 9.02 24.17 -3.44
CA GLY A 247 8.03 23.39 -2.69
C GLY A 247 6.97 22.74 -3.54
N PHE A 248 6.30 21.74 -2.97
CA PHE A 248 5.19 21.04 -3.61
C PHE A 248 3.95 21.11 -2.73
N THR A 249 2.79 21.35 -3.35
CA THR A 249 1.48 21.22 -2.70
C THR A 249 0.60 20.31 -3.54
N GLY A 250 0.11 19.23 -2.94
CA GLY A 250 -0.75 18.25 -3.59
C GLY A 250 -2.04 18.00 -2.80
N ASN A 251 -3.10 17.63 -3.51
CA ASN A 251 -4.40 17.31 -2.94
C ASN A 251 -5.07 16.18 -3.72
N GLY A 252 -5.95 15.45 -3.04
CA GLY A 252 -6.76 14.39 -3.64
C GLY A 252 -5.94 13.16 -4.00
N ALA A 253 -5.75 12.27 -3.03
CA ALA A 253 -5.25 10.95 -3.32
C ALA A 253 -6.32 10.14 -4.04
N ALA A 254 -5.97 9.56 -5.18
CA ALA A 254 -6.87 8.74 -6.00
C ALA A 254 -6.21 7.40 -6.33
N TYR A 255 -6.98 6.32 -6.24
CA TYR A 255 -6.56 5.00 -6.66
C TYR A 255 -6.99 4.74 -8.10
N GLY A 256 -6.07 4.23 -8.92
CA GLY A 256 -6.31 3.88 -10.31
C GLY A 256 -5.44 2.72 -10.78
N PRO A 257 -5.38 2.47 -12.11
CA PRO A 257 -4.63 1.34 -12.68
C PRO A 257 -3.14 1.33 -12.32
N ASP A 258 -2.54 2.52 -12.17
CA ASP A 258 -1.14 2.69 -11.81
C ASP A 258 -0.90 2.74 -10.29
N GLY A 259 -1.93 2.48 -9.48
CA GLY A 259 -1.90 2.57 -8.02
C GLY A 259 -2.38 3.93 -7.50
N TRP A 260 -1.97 4.26 -6.27
CA TRP A 260 -2.29 5.53 -5.63
C TRP A 260 -1.51 6.69 -6.26
N THR A 261 -2.21 7.76 -6.61
CA THR A 261 -1.62 8.98 -7.17
C THR A 261 -2.16 10.21 -6.46
N MET A 262 -1.37 11.28 -6.44
CA MET A 262 -1.78 12.60 -5.95
C MET A 262 -1.31 13.66 -6.92
N ARG A 263 -2.23 14.48 -7.43
CA ARG A 263 -1.89 15.62 -8.27
C ARG A 263 -1.53 16.81 -7.40
N GLY A 264 -0.63 17.64 -7.89
CA GLY A 264 -0.26 18.86 -7.20
C GLY A 264 0.52 19.81 -8.09
N ALA A 265 1.06 20.83 -7.45
CA ALA A 265 1.82 21.89 -8.06
C ALA A 265 3.21 21.97 -7.41
N LEU A 266 4.24 21.93 -8.24
CA LEU A 266 5.64 22.09 -7.84
C LEU A 266 6.10 23.50 -8.24
N THR A 267 6.65 24.25 -7.28
CA THR A 267 7.29 25.55 -7.52
C THR A 267 8.81 25.36 -7.52
N VAL A 268 9.46 25.71 -8.61
CA VAL A 268 10.92 25.68 -8.79
C VAL A 268 11.31 26.89 -9.63
N HIS A 269 12.40 27.60 -9.25
CA HIS A 269 12.91 28.74 -10.02
C HIS A 269 11.81 29.80 -10.32
N GLY A 270 10.97 30.07 -9.31
CA GLY A 270 9.85 31.03 -9.42
C GLY A 270 8.69 30.59 -10.32
N VAL A 271 8.72 29.37 -10.88
CA VAL A 271 7.67 28.85 -11.77
C VAL A 271 6.96 27.66 -11.13
N THR A 272 5.63 27.78 -11.03
CA THR A 272 4.75 26.73 -10.54
C THR A 272 4.15 25.93 -11.71
N ALA A 273 4.34 24.62 -11.73
CA ALA A 273 3.78 23.74 -12.76
C ALA A 273 3.23 22.43 -12.16
N PRO A 274 2.26 21.77 -12.81
CA PRO A 274 1.64 20.56 -12.29
C PRO A 274 2.60 19.38 -12.29
N VAL A 275 2.60 18.62 -11.19
CA VAL A 275 3.34 17.35 -11.02
C VAL A 275 2.41 16.34 -10.36
N THR A 276 2.51 15.07 -10.78
CA THR A 276 1.77 13.98 -10.16
C THR A 276 2.74 13.12 -9.35
N LEU A 277 2.46 12.95 -8.06
CA LEU A 277 3.13 11.97 -7.22
C LEU A 277 2.44 10.62 -7.41
N ARG A 278 3.23 9.58 -7.59
CA ARG A 278 2.80 8.19 -7.54
C ARG A 278 3.26 7.59 -6.22
N LEU A 279 2.33 7.14 -5.42
CA LEU A 279 2.64 6.52 -4.14
C LEU A 279 3.08 5.07 -4.38
N VAL A 280 4.28 4.74 -3.92
CA VAL A 280 4.87 3.40 -3.99
C VAL A 280 4.53 2.63 -2.72
N SER A 281 4.73 3.24 -1.55
CA SER A 281 4.43 2.63 -0.26
C SER A 281 4.09 3.67 0.80
N GLY A 282 3.53 3.21 1.91
CA GLY A 282 2.94 4.01 2.97
C GLY A 282 2.65 3.09 4.14
N ARG A 283 3.08 3.47 5.34
CA ARG A 283 2.86 2.73 6.57
C ARG A 283 2.71 3.66 7.77
N GLU A 284 1.94 3.24 8.75
CA GLU A 284 2.02 3.77 10.10
C GLU A 284 3.37 3.38 10.74
N THR A 285 3.87 4.25 11.60
CA THR A 285 5.04 4.04 12.45
C THR A 285 4.62 4.30 13.89
N THR A 286 5.42 3.88 14.88
CA THR A 286 5.09 4.06 16.31
C THR A 286 4.61 5.48 16.65
N ASP A 287 5.22 6.49 16.01
CA ASP A 287 4.98 7.89 16.31
C ASP A 287 4.39 8.66 15.12
N GLY A 288 3.85 7.99 14.09
CA GLY A 288 3.40 8.71 12.89
C GLY A 288 3.24 7.85 11.64
N CYS A 289 3.77 8.31 10.51
CA CYS A 289 3.71 7.59 9.24
C CYS A 289 4.99 7.72 8.40
N ALA A 290 5.17 6.80 7.46
CA ALA A 290 6.23 6.85 6.48
C ALA A 290 5.69 6.50 5.09
N PHE A 291 6.14 7.23 4.06
CA PHE A 291 5.71 7.04 2.67
C PHE A 291 6.91 6.95 1.73
N VAL A 292 6.77 6.17 0.67
CA VAL A 292 7.67 6.19 -0.49
C VAL A 292 6.86 6.59 -1.71
N ALA A 293 7.32 7.59 -2.46
CA ALA A 293 6.65 8.08 -3.66
C ALA A 293 7.65 8.35 -4.79
N THR A 294 7.15 8.39 -6.02
CA THR A 294 7.92 8.80 -7.18
C THR A 294 7.20 9.89 -7.97
N ALA A 295 7.96 10.67 -8.73
CA ALA A 295 7.42 11.64 -9.67
C ALA A 295 8.30 11.76 -10.90
N VAL A 296 7.74 12.27 -11.99
CA VAL A 296 8.49 12.74 -13.15
C VAL A 296 8.31 14.24 -13.24
N VAL A 297 9.42 14.97 -13.30
CA VAL A 297 9.42 16.44 -13.34
C VAL A 297 10.09 16.91 -14.62
N ASP A 298 9.41 17.77 -15.36
CA ASP A 298 9.97 18.48 -16.52
C ASP A 298 10.65 19.77 -16.06
N ARG A 299 11.99 19.81 -16.02
CA ARG A 299 12.72 21.01 -15.59
C ARG A 299 12.46 22.23 -16.47
N THR A 300 12.15 22.03 -17.75
CA THR A 300 11.91 23.13 -18.69
C THR A 300 10.55 23.78 -18.47
N ALA A 301 9.56 23.02 -18.00
CA ALA A 301 8.28 23.55 -17.55
C ALA A 301 8.40 24.49 -16.34
N HIS A 302 9.49 24.36 -15.57
CA HIS A 302 9.82 25.25 -14.45
C HIS A 302 10.86 26.33 -14.81
N GLY A 303 11.10 26.59 -16.09
CA GLY A 303 12.05 27.63 -16.54
C GLY A 303 13.53 27.24 -16.45
N VAL A 304 13.87 26.05 -15.96
CA VAL A 304 15.25 25.54 -15.89
C VAL A 304 15.61 24.89 -17.23
N SER A 305 15.88 25.71 -18.25
CA SER A 305 16.04 25.27 -19.65
C SER A 305 17.49 25.07 -20.12
N ARG A 306 18.49 25.51 -19.34
CA ARG A 306 19.91 25.41 -19.70
C ARG A 306 20.33 23.96 -20.00
N GLY A 307 21.23 23.76 -20.97
CA GLY A 307 21.70 22.42 -21.35
C GLY A 307 20.71 21.61 -22.17
N ALA A 308 19.74 22.25 -22.83
CA ALA A 308 18.86 21.62 -23.81
C ALA A 308 19.66 20.81 -24.85
N GLY A 309 19.19 19.62 -25.19
CA GLY A 309 19.87 18.68 -26.09
C GLY A 309 20.99 17.85 -25.44
N LEU A 310 21.56 18.27 -24.32
CA LEU A 310 22.61 17.55 -23.59
C LEU A 310 22.12 16.93 -22.27
N ILE A 311 21.24 17.64 -21.56
CA ILE A 311 20.62 17.22 -20.30
C ILE A 311 19.16 16.93 -20.59
N ALA A 312 18.69 15.75 -20.22
CA ALA A 312 17.31 15.34 -20.39
C ALA A 312 16.34 16.36 -19.78
N ARG A 313 15.18 16.48 -20.42
CA ARG A 313 14.09 17.36 -19.98
C ARG A 313 13.46 16.84 -18.69
N GLU A 314 13.26 15.53 -18.62
CA GLU A 314 12.58 14.88 -17.50
C GLU A 314 13.58 14.34 -16.50
N LEU A 315 13.24 14.54 -15.22
CA LEU A 315 13.93 13.98 -14.07
C LEU A 315 12.98 13.00 -13.39
N THR A 316 13.52 11.85 -12.99
CA THR A 316 12.81 10.96 -12.07
C THR A 316 13.13 11.39 -10.65
N VAL A 317 12.11 11.60 -9.84
CA VAL A 317 12.22 11.94 -8.42
C VAL A 317 11.77 10.72 -7.60
N GLU A 318 12.58 10.35 -6.62
CA GLU A 318 12.28 9.30 -5.63
C GLU A 318 12.28 9.94 -4.23
N ILE A 319 11.22 9.68 -3.49
CA ILE A 319 10.89 10.36 -2.24
C ILE A 319 10.68 9.29 -1.18
N SER A 320 11.36 9.43 -0.04
CA SER A 320 11.10 8.66 1.17
C SER A 320 10.83 9.63 2.29
N VAL A 321 9.60 9.65 2.82
CA VAL A 321 9.14 10.59 3.84
C VAL A 321 8.87 9.85 5.14
N VAL A 322 9.24 10.49 6.25
CA VAL A 322 8.81 10.12 7.60
C VAL A 322 8.13 11.34 8.21
N ALA A 323 6.99 11.16 8.86
CA ALA A 323 6.21 12.24 9.47
C ALA A 323 5.57 11.78 10.79
N GLN A 324 5.29 12.72 11.70
CA GLN A 324 4.74 12.50 13.04
C GLN A 324 3.63 13.48 13.38
#